data_AF-A0AAD8HB06-F1
#
_entry.id   AF-A0AAD8HB06-F1
#
_cell.length_a   1.000
_cell.length_b   1.000
_cell.length_c   1.000
_cell.angle_alpha   90.00
_cell.angle_beta   90.00
_cell.angle_gamma   90.00
#
_symmetry.space_group_name_H-M   'P 1'
#
loop_
_entity.id
_entity.type
_entity.pdbx_description
1 polymer ?
#
loop_
_entity_poly.entity_id
_entity_poly.type
_entity_poly.pdbx_seq_one_letter_code
_entity_poly.pdbx_strand_id
1 'polypeptide(L)'
;MMTDFVRVIGGFDVGTYIPRLAWLSSVIGLYNKVDAVAKEFDTFLERIVDEHISTSKREKVEGAEDFVDVLLQIYNDKSITGYCFAGTDTTYTVLEWTMVELLRHSQVMKKLQNELRLFCRNKSVIIAEDDCEKMRYLKAVIKEILRMHPPIPLG
;
A
#
# COMPACT_ATOMS: atom_id res chain seq x y z
N MET A 1 6.43 10.58 -7.18
CA MET A 1 5.97 10.50 -5.78
C MET A 1 6.19 9.11 -5.18
N MET A 2 5.31 8.10 -5.39
CA MET A 2 5.43 6.79 -4.73
C MET A 2 6.73 6.04 -5.05
N THR A 3 7.12 6.00 -6.33
CA THR A 3 8.38 5.36 -6.77
C THR A 3 9.64 6.02 -6.19
N ASP A 4 9.64 7.35 -6.05
CA ASP A 4 10.74 8.08 -5.41
C ASP A 4 10.78 7.82 -3.91
N PHE A 5 9.62 7.66 -3.27
CA PHE A 5 9.53 7.31 -1.86
C PHE A 5 10.06 5.90 -1.58
N VAL A 6 9.64 4.88 -2.35
CA VAL A 6 10.20 3.51 -2.24
C VAL A 6 11.70 3.52 -2.41
N ARG A 7 12.20 4.29 -3.38
CA ARG A 7 13.63 4.45 -3.63
C ARG A 7 14.37 5.11 -2.47
N VAL A 8 13.71 6.00 -1.73
CA VAL A 8 14.27 6.64 -0.54
C VAL A 8 14.25 5.70 0.66
N ILE A 9 13.16 4.98 0.91
CA ILE A 9 13.05 4.01 2.03
C ILE A 9 13.96 2.80 1.82
N GLY A 10 13.98 2.24 0.61
CA GLY A 10 14.88 1.15 0.22
C GLY A 10 16.27 1.63 -0.20
N GLY A 11 16.55 2.94 -0.06
CA GLY A 11 17.82 3.54 -0.42
C GLY A 11 18.89 3.23 0.62
N PHE A 12 20.09 2.90 0.15
CA PHE A 12 21.23 2.66 1.03
C PHE A 12 21.73 3.99 1.63
N ASP A 13 21.66 4.13 2.96
CA ASP A 13 22.35 5.20 3.68
C ASP A 13 23.68 4.67 4.24
N VAL A 14 24.81 5.19 3.74
CA VAL A 14 26.14 4.80 4.23
C VAL A 14 26.36 5.25 5.69
N GLY A 15 25.69 6.33 6.10
CA GLY A 15 25.83 6.93 7.43
C GLY A 15 25.24 6.09 8.55
N THR A 16 24.25 5.24 8.29
CA THR A 16 23.63 4.36 9.30
C THR A 16 24.51 3.16 9.63
N TYR A 17 25.30 2.67 8.66
CA TYR A 17 26.22 1.55 8.83
C TYR A 17 27.61 1.99 9.27
N ILE A 18 28.11 3.11 8.74
CA ILE A 18 29.43 3.66 9.06
C ILE A 18 29.26 5.15 9.41
N PRO A 19 29.10 5.49 10.71
CA PRO A 19 28.81 6.86 11.15
C PRO A 19 29.80 7.91 10.65
N ARG A 20 31.06 7.53 10.44
CA ARG A 20 32.12 8.41 9.94
C ARG A 20 31.96 8.79 8.46
N LEU A 21 31.17 8.04 7.69
CA LEU A 21 30.87 8.30 6.27
C LEU A 21 29.51 8.99 6.05
N ALA A 22 28.82 9.43 7.12
CA ALA A 22 27.53 10.11 7.02
C ALA A 22 27.57 11.39 6.14
N TRP A 23 28.74 12.04 6.05
CA TRP A 23 28.94 13.20 5.16
C TRP A 23 28.68 12.87 3.68
N LEU A 24 28.90 11.62 3.27
CA LEU A 24 28.71 11.17 1.88
C LEU A 24 27.22 11.23 1.50
N SER A 25 26.33 10.89 2.42
CA SER A 25 24.88 10.97 2.23
C SER A 25 24.40 12.42 2.05
N SER A 26 25.06 13.38 2.71
CA SER A 26 24.85 14.82 2.49
C SER A 26 25.36 15.30 1.13
N VAL A 27 26.51 14.81 0.67
CA VAL A 27 27.11 15.20 -0.62
C VAL A 27 26.35 14.60 -1.82
N ILE A 28 25.82 13.39 -1.68
CA ILE A 28 24.99 12.73 -2.70
C ILE A 28 23.60 13.40 -2.78
N GLY A 29 23.25 14.27 -1.84
CA GLY A 29 21.96 14.94 -1.78
C GLY A 29 20.82 14.01 -1.37
N LEU A 30 21.13 12.87 -0.75
CA LEU A 30 20.14 11.89 -0.32
C LEU A 30 19.16 12.50 0.69
N TYR A 31 19.67 13.25 1.67
CA TYR A 31 18.83 13.95 2.66
C TYR A 31 17.89 14.98 2.03
N ASN A 32 18.36 15.73 1.02
CA ASN A 32 17.50 16.70 0.32
C ASN A 32 16.40 16.00 -0.48
N LYS A 33 16.71 14.83 -1.07
CA LYS A 33 15.72 14.02 -1.79
C LYS A 33 14.70 13.41 -0.83
N VAL A 34 15.14 12.93 0.34
CA VAL A 34 14.26 12.45 1.42
C VAL A 34 13.31 13.55 1.87
N ASP A 35 13.85 14.73 2.20
CA ASP A 35 13.07 15.86 2.70
C ASP A 35 12.07 16.39 1.65
N ALA A 36 12.46 16.44 0.38
CA ALA A 36 11.55 16.82 -0.71
C ALA A 36 10.36 15.86 -0.85
N VAL A 37 10.64 14.55 -0.84
CA VAL A 37 9.60 13.51 -0.96
C VAL A 37 8.70 13.48 0.29
N ALA A 38 9.28 13.67 1.47
CA ALA A 38 8.51 13.77 2.72
C ALA A 38 7.56 14.97 2.70
N LYS A 39 8.04 16.16 2.28
CA LYS A 39 7.20 17.37 2.17
C LYS A 39 6.06 17.23 1.17
N GLU A 40 6.33 16.64 0.00
CA GLU A 40 5.29 16.40 -1.01
C GLU A 40 4.17 15.52 -0.44
N PHE A 41 4.52 14.54 0.40
CA PHE A 41 3.56 13.61 1.01
C PHE A 41 2.83 14.18 2.23
N ASP A 42 3.53 14.91 3.10
CA ASP A 42 2.89 15.68 4.18
C ASP A 42 1.83 16.61 3.59
N THR A 43 2.15 17.34 2.52
CA THR A 43 1.20 18.24 1.83
C THR A 43 -0.03 17.48 1.27
N PHE A 44 0.19 16.28 0.72
CA PHE A 44 -0.89 15.47 0.18
C PHE A 44 -1.84 14.96 1.27
N LEU A 45 -1.30 14.52 2.41
CA LEU A 45 -2.08 13.97 3.51
C LEU A 45 -2.75 15.04 4.35
N GLU A 46 -2.09 16.19 4.59
CA GLU A 46 -2.73 17.36 5.19
C GLU A 46 -3.99 17.74 4.41
N ARG A 47 -3.94 17.72 3.07
CA ARG A 47 -5.12 17.97 2.24
C ARG A 47 -6.23 16.94 2.45
N ILE A 48 -5.90 15.65 2.56
CA ILE A 48 -6.89 14.58 2.81
C ILE A 48 -7.50 14.72 4.20
N VAL A 49 -6.67 14.98 5.21
CA VAL A 49 -7.11 15.18 6.60
C VAL A 49 -8.01 16.42 6.69
N ASP A 50 -7.64 17.53 6.05
CA ASP A 50 -8.45 18.74 6.01
C ASP A 50 -9.80 18.53 5.30
N GLU A 51 -9.79 17.82 4.16
CA GLU A 51 -11.01 17.44 3.43
C GLU A 51 -11.92 16.57 4.31
N HIS A 52 -11.36 15.60 5.03
CA HIS A 52 -12.08 14.70 5.93
C HIS A 52 -12.67 15.42 7.15
N ILE A 53 -11.88 16.25 7.84
CA ILE A 53 -12.34 17.08 8.96
C ILE A 53 -13.44 18.05 8.52
N SER A 54 -13.32 18.64 7.31
CA SER A 54 -14.31 19.57 6.78
C SER A 54 -15.63 18.90 6.40
N THR A 55 -15.57 17.65 5.93
CA THR A 55 -16.73 16.81 5.59
C THR A 55 -17.44 16.29 6.84
N SER A 56 -16.67 15.84 7.84
CA SER A 56 -17.17 15.44 9.16
C SER A 56 -17.93 16.57 9.88
N LYS A 57 -17.55 17.84 9.66
CA LYS A 57 -18.28 19.00 10.21
C LYS A 57 -19.60 19.32 9.48
N ARG A 58 -19.79 18.87 8.24
CA ARG A 58 -20.96 19.22 7.40
C ARG A 58 -22.06 18.16 7.40
N GLU A 59 -21.70 16.88 7.55
CA GLU A 59 -22.64 15.75 7.54
C GLU A 59 -22.27 14.74 8.65
N LYS A 60 -22.54 15.06 9.92
CA LYS A 60 -22.59 14.02 10.95
C LYS A 60 -23.89 13.23 10.82
N VAL A 61 -23.88 12.21 9.97
CA VAL A 61 -24.69 11.03 10.22
C VAL A 61 -24.06 10.36 11.44
N GLU A 62 -24.77 10.32 12.56
CA GLU A 62 -24.31 9.68 13.80
C GLU A 62 -23.87 8.24 13.53
N GLY A 63 -22.57 7.96 13.64
CA GLY A 63 -22.07 6.59 13.84
C GLY A 63 -21.09 6.00 12.82
N ALA A 64 -20.62 6.74 11.80
CA ALA A 64 -19.57 6.24 10.91
C ALA A 64 -18.24 6.98 11.18
N GLU A 65 -17.48 6.53 12.17
CA GLU A 65 -16.07 6.91 12.30
C GLU A 65 -15.30 6.28 11.14
N ASP A 66 -14.60 7.09 10.34
CA ASP A 66 -13.73 6.57 9.29
C ASP A 66 -12.38 6.14 9.89
N PHE A 67 -11.67 5.30 9.15
CA PHE A 67 -10.33 4.83 9.50
C PHE A 67 -9.37 5.99 9.82
N VAL A 68 -9.48 7.11 9.08
CA VAL A 68 -8.70 8.33 9.33
C VAL A 68 -9.08 8.99 10.67
N ASP A 69 -10.36 8.99 11.04
CA ASP A 69 -10.81 9.54 12.32
C ASP A 69 -10.25 8.74 13.50
N VAL A 70 -10.27 7.41 13.41
CA VAL A 70 -9.70 6.52 14.43
C VAL A 70 -8.18 6.71 14.52
N LEU A 71 -7.49 6.83 13.38
CA LEU A 71 -6.06 7.10 13.38
C LEU A 71 -5.71 8.47 13.97
N LEU A 72 -6.50 9.51 13.70
CA LEU A 72 -6.33 10.84 14.31
C LEU A 72 -6.60 10.82 15.81
N GLN A 73 -7.51 9.96 16.29
CA GLN A 73 -7.77 9.79 17.72
C GLN A 73 -6.62 9.09 18.46
N ILE A 74 -5.97 8.12 17.81
CA ILE A 74 -4.94 7.27 18.44
C ILE A 74 -3.52 7.81 18.21
N TYR A 75 -3.25 8.40 17.04
CA TYR A 75 -1.93 8.83 16.60
C TYR A 75 -1.91 10.29 16.14
N ASN A 76 -0.73 10.91 16.18
CA ASN A 76 -0.49 12.25 15.63
C ASN A 76 -0.35 12.18 14.08
N ASP A 77 -0.58 13.28 13.36
CA ASP A 77 -0.60 13.37 11.88
C ASP A 77 0.55 12.62 11.19
N LYS A 78 1.75 12.68 11.78
CA LYS A 78 2.98 12.06 11.25
C LYS A 78 3.00 10.52 11.26
N SER A 79 2.05 9.85 11.91
CA SER A 79 1.98 8.38 11.88
C SER A 79 0.99 7.88 10.81
N ILE A 80 0.03 8.73 10.42
CA ILE A 80 -0.95 8.45 9.37
C ILE A 80 -0.23 8.31 8.02
N THR A 81 0.76 9.18 7.80
CA THR A 81 1.69 9.11 6.66
C THR A 81 2.33 7.73 6.52
N GLY A 82 2.93 7.21 7.60
CA GLY A 82 3.56 5.89 7.58
C GLY A 82 2.61 4.75 7.21
N TYR A 83 1.39 4.76 7.77
CA TYR A 83 0.42 3.69 7.53
C TYR A 83 -0.15 3.70 6.11
N CYS A 84 -0.57 4.86 5.61
CA CYS A 84 -1.09 4.98 4.25
C CYS A 84 -0.06 4.51 3.22
N PHE A 85 1.20 4.89 3.40
CA PHE A 85 2.26 4.48 2.50
C PHE A 85 2.50 2.96 2.52
N ALA A 86 2.64 2.39 3.72
CA ALA A 86 2.90 0.96 3.89
C ALA A 86 1.81 0.10 3.23
N GLY A 87 0.55 0.59 3.22
CA GLY A 87 -0.57 -0.08 2.55
C GLY A 87 -0.59 0.12 1.02
N THR A 88 -0.43 1.35 0.53
CA THR A 88 -0.67 1.65 -0.89
C THR A 88 0.40 1.10 -1.82
N ASP A 89 1.68 1.26 -1.49
CA ASP A 89 2.76 0.84 -2.39
C ASP A 89 2.87 -0.69 -2.49
N THR A 90 2.73 -1.35 -1.34
CA THR A 90 2.79 -2.81 -1.25
C THR A 90 1.62 -3.44 -2.00
N THR A 91 0.40 -2.91 -1.85
CA THR A 91 -0.78 -3.42 -2.56
C THR A 91 -0.69 -3.16 -4.06
N TYR A 92 -0.22 -1.98 -4.50
CA TYR A 92 0.00 -1.70 -5.92
C TYR A 92 0.97 -2.69 -6.57
N THR A 93 2.12 -2.91 -5.93
CA THR A 93 3.14 -3.85 -6.43
C THR A 93 2.58 -5.27 -6.56
N VAL A 94 1.83 -5.74 -5.56
CA VAL A 94 1.17 -7.06 -5.65
C VAL A 94 0.19 -7.12 -6.82
N LEU A 95 -0.63 -6.09 -7.01
CA LEU A 95 -1.60 -6.05 -8.10
C LEU A 95 -0.93 -6.05 -9.48
N GLU A 96 0.14 -5.28 -9.65
CA GLU A 96 0.91 -5.23 -10.88
C GLU A 96 1.46 -6.61 -11.25
N TRP A 97 2.19 -7.24 -10.32
CA TRP A 97 2.73 -8.58 -10.54
C TRP A 97 1.65 -9.64 -10.71
N THR A 98 0.52 -9.50 -10.01
CA THR A 98 -0.63 -10.38 -10.20
C THR A 98 -1.12 -10.34 -11.64
N MET A 99 -1.34 -9.13 -12.18
CA MET A 99 -1.82 -8.97 -13.56
C MET A 99 -0.79 -9.49 -14.57
N VAL A 100 0.50 -9.18 -14.37
CA VAL A 100 1.58 -9.67 -15.24
C VAL A 100 1.62 -11.20 -15.26
N GLU A 101 1.63 -11.85 -14.10
CA GLU A 101 1.74 -13.32 -14.02
C GLU A 101 0.49 -14.02 -14.54
N LEU A 102 -0.70 -13.47 -14.30
CA LEU A 102 -1.94 -14.03 -14.83
C LEU A 102 -2.04 -13.88 -16.37
N LEU A 103 -1.55 -12.78 -16.94
CA LEU A 103 -1.49 -12.59 -18.39
C LEU A 103 -0.47 -13.52 -19.05
N ARG A 104 0.67 -13.76 -18.41
CA ARG A 104 1.69 -14.71 -18.87
C ARG A 104 1.21 -16.17 -18.78
N HIS A 105 0.42 -16.51 -17.76
CA HIS A 105 -0.06 -17.87 -17.52
C HIS A 105 -1.57 -18.00 -17.75
N SER A 106 -1.99 -17.98 -19.02
CA SER A 106 -3.41 -18.03 -19.40
C SER A 106 -4.20 -19.24 -18.85
N GLN A 107 -3.54 -20.37 -18.57
CA GLN A 107 -4.17 -21.54 -17.94
C GLN A 107 -4.53 -21.29 -16.46
N VAL A 108 -3.65 -20.61 -15.72
CA VAL A 108 -3.87 -20.20 -14.32
C VAL A 108 -5.01 -19.18 -14.26
N MET A 109 -4.99 -18.18 -15.16
CA MET A 109 -6.07 -17.19 -15.28
C MET A 109 -7.43 -17.85 -15.56
N LYS A 110 -7.50 -18.80 -16.51
CA LYS A 110 -8.74 -19.53 -16.80
C LYS A 110 -9.24 -20.33 -15.60
N LYS A 111 -8.34 -20.99 -14.87
CA LYS A 111 -8.68 -21.75 -13.67
C LYS A 111 -9.21 -20.86 -12.55
N LEU A 112 -8.60 -19.68 -12.36
CA LEU A 112 -9.05 -18.67 -11.40
C LEU A 112 -10.43 -18.10 -11.77
N GLN A 113 -10.62 -17.71 -13.03
CA GLN A 113 -11.91 -17.24 -13.53
C GLN A 113 -13.01 -18.32 -13.39
N ASN A 114 -12.67 -19.59 -13.58
CA ASN A 114 -13.62 -20.69 -13.37
C ASN A 114 -13.98 -20.86 -11.89
N GLU A 115 -13.03 -20.78 -10.96
CA GLU A 115 -13.32 -20.77 -9.52
C GLU A 115 -14.28 -19.62 -9.17
N LEU A 116 -13.98 -18.40 -9.63
CA LEU A 116 -14.83 -17.22 -9.39
C LEU A 116 -16.22 -17.38 -9.99
N ARG A 117 -16.35 -17.87 -11.24
CA ARG A 117 -17.65 -18.10 -11.88
C ARG A 117 -18.48 -19.17 -11.18
N LEU A 118 -17.85 -20.24 -10.70
CA LEU A 118 -18.54 -21.29 -9.94
C LEU A 118 -19.01 -20.76 -8.58
N PHE A 119 -18.21 -19.91 -7.95
CA PHE A 119 -18.56 -19.28 -6.67
C PHE A 119 -19.71 -18.27 -6.83
N CYS A 120 -19.61 -17.37 -7.83
CA CYS A 120 -20.63 -16.34 -8.08
C CYS A 120 -21.94 -16.89 -8.65
N ARG A 121 -21.97 -18.11 -9.20
CA ARG A 121 -23.24 -18.75 -9.64
C ARG A 121 -24.25 -18.94 -8.51
N ASN A 122 -23.78 -19.01 -7.26
CA ASN A 122 -24.61 -19.28 -6.09
C ASN A 122 -24.87 -18.06 -5.19
N LYS A 123 -24.41 -16.85 -5.58
CA LYS A 123 -24.53 -15.62 -4.78
C LYS A 123 -24.68 -14.37 -5.65
N SER A 124 -25.11 -13.25 -5.04
CA SER A 124 -25.14 -11.94 -5.70
C SER A 124 -23.73 -11.51 -6.15
N VAL A 125 -23.66 -10.60 -7.13
CA VAL A 125 -22.42 -10.10 -7.76
C VAL A 125 -21.44 -9.43 -6.77
N ILE A 126 -21.89 -9.13 -5.56
CA ILE A 126 -21.10 -8.49 -4.51
C ILE A 126 -20.37 -9.57 -3.72
N ILE A 127 -19.06 -9.65 -3.89
CA ILE A 127 -18.18 -10.55 -3.14
C ILE A 127 -17.84 -9.85 -1.82
N ALA A 128 -18.26 -10.44 -0.70
CA ALA A 128 -17.88 -10.00 0.64
C ALA A 128 -16.49 -10.56 1.04
N GLU A 129 -15.86 -9.98 2.04
CA GLU A 129 -14.57 -10.45 2.56
C GLU A 129 -14.62 -11.93 3.03
N ASP A 130 -15.71 -12.31 3.71
CA ASP A 130 -15.98 -13.70 4.15
C ASP A 130 -16.04 -14.71 2.99
N ASP A 131 -16.28 -14.23 1.79
CA ASP A 131 -16.36 -15.05 0.59
C ASP A 131 -14.99 -15.23 -0.06
N CYS A 132 -14.11 -14.23 0.03
CA CYS A 132 -12.68 -14.38 -0.28
C CYS A 132 -12.04 -15.49 0.58
N GLU A 133 -12.55 -15.73 1.79
CA GLU A 133 -12.01 -16.80 2.63
C GLU A 133 -12.16 -18.20 2.02
N LYS A 134 -13.25 -18.41 1.27
CA LYS A 134 -13.64 -19.69 0.68
C LYS A 134 -12.98 -19.96 -0.66
N MET A 135 -12.41 -18.92 -1.29
CA MET A 135 -11.71 -19.00 -2.58
C MET A 135 -10.28 -19.50 -2.41
N ARG A 136 -10.12 -20.82 -2.37
CA ARG A 136 -8.84 -21.48 -2.10
C ARG A 136 -7.81 -21.21 -3.19
N TYR A 137 -8.22 -21.21 -4.46
CA TYR A 137 -7.30 -21.02 -5.57
C TYR A 137 -6.88 -19.55 -5.70
N LEU A 138 -7.78 -18.59 -5.51
CA LEU A 138 -7.43 -17.17 -5.39
C LEU A 138 -6.37 -16.94 -4.30
N LYS A 139 -6.56 -17.48 -3.10
CA LYS A 139 -5.56 -17.40 -2.01
C LYS A 139 -4.22 -18.01 -2.41
N ALA A 140 -4.23 -19.16 -3.08
CA ALA A 140 -3.01 -19.81 -3.53
C ALA A 140 -2.26 -18.96 -4.57
N VAL A 141 -2.98 -18.34 -5.51
CA VAL A 141 -2.42 -17.43 -6.52
C VAL A 141 -1.75 -16.23 -5.84
N ILE A 142 -2.44 -15.54 -4.93
CA ILE A 142 -1.89 -14.37 -4.22
C ILE A 142 -0.65 -14.78 -3.41
N LYS A 143 -0.68 -15.91 -2.70
CA LYS A 143 0.47 -16.41 -1.95
C LYS A 143 1.67 -16.72 -2.84
N GLU A 144 1.43 -17.29 -4.02
CA GLU A 144 2.51 -17.61 -4.95
C GLU A 144 3.11 -16.35 -5.58
N ILE A 145 2.30 -15.33 -5.84
CA ILE A 145 2.78 -14.02 -6.32
C ILE A 145 3.64 -13.37 -5.24
N LEU A 146 3.20 -13.35 -3.98
CA LEU A 146 4.00 -12.83 -2.87
C LEU A 146 5.30 -13.60 -2.67
N ARG A 147 5.33 -14.91 -2.97
CA ARG A 147 6.52 -15.75 -2.90
C ARG A 147 7.53 -15.38 -4.01
N MET A 148 7.06 -15.12 -5.22
CA MET A 148 7.92 -14.81 -6.36
C MET A 148 8.35 -13.34 -6.41
N HIS A 149 7.44 -12.44 -6.06
CA HIS A 149 7.57 -10.98 -6.17
C HIS A 149 7.21 -10.32 -4.83
N PRO A 150 8.06 -10.46 -3.79
CA PRO A 150 7.81 -9.82 -2.51
C PRO A 150 7.87 -8.28 -2.66
N PRO A 151 6.84 -7.54 -2.19
CA PRO A 151 6.82 -6.07 -2.30
C PRO A 151 7.96 -5.38 -1.56
N ILE A 152 8.43 -6.00 -0.47
CA ILE A 152 9.57 -5.54 0.30
C ILE A 152 10.67 -6.59 0.17
N PRO A 153 11.65 -6.42 -0.72
CA PRO A 153 12.82 -7.27 -0.73
C PRO A 153 13.63 -6.96 0.54
N LEU A 154 13.74 -7.94 1.43
CA LEU A 154 14.64 -7.84 2.58
C LEU A 154 16.09 -7.81 2.05
N GLY A 155 16.69 -6.63 2.07
CA GLY A 155 18.09 -6.37 1.70
C GLY A 155 18.73 -5.41 2.68
#